data_AF-A0ABD1XBY4-F1
#
_entry.id   AF-A0ABD1XBY4-F1
#
_cell.length_a   1.000
_cell.length_b   1.000
_cell.length_c   1.000
_cell.angle_alpha   90.00
_cell.angle_beta   90.00
_cell.angle_gamma   90.00
#
_symmetry.space_group_name_H-M   'P 1'
#
loop_
_entity.id
_entity.type
_entity.pdbx_description
1 polymer ?
#
loop_
_entity_poly.entity_id
_entity_poly.type
_entity_poly.pdbx_seq_one_letter_code
_entity_poly.pdbx_strand_id
1 'polypeptide(L)'
;MVILSIPIFNFSLNRLISSIMFLVVLFSAPHFSLSLSNKPYFDPNLVLIGDAKFTNNSFSIQLTDPKNSSPSSGFVIQKKPIKFLSSNSRPKRPLSFSTEFSFSISPHNGDGMAFLLVSRKFMRKFSKESFGVSKESPFFAVEYDTFSDENLGDVNSNHVGIDVGSLLSVKTSNVSSINLVLNSGAKLHSWIDYDSSSKRLEVRLTKSGLSRPYNPLLVYRIDLGDMWRSGEVFVGLGSSSGNSMQTSNVYSWKFKTRSVPKWLHSQPADPRVFSDVRSEEKGENKRWVCVLGFLSGLIMMIGCGALIAIVIVFMWAIYENSRETVVTIPAKCTVQPGDFKYQKIDVVINDNSVDVKH
;
A
#
# COMPACT_ATOMS: atom_id res chain seq x y z
N MET A 1 -67.46 -23.84 31.08
CA MET A 1 -66.47 -22.92 31.66
C MET A 1 -65.11 -23.36 31.16
N VAL A 2 -64.60 -22.73 30.11
CA VAL A 2 -63.29 -23.06 29.52
C VAL A 2 -62.29 -22.07 30.13
N ILE A 3 -61.40 -22.58 30.98
CA ILE A 3 -60.31 -21.80 31.55
C ILE A 3 -59.16 -21.85 30.54
N LEU A 4 -58.88 -20.72 29.90
CA LEU A 4 -57.74 -20.56 29.00
C LEU A 4 -56.56 -20.03 29.82
N SER A 5 -55.62 -20.89 30.17
CA SER A 5 -54.36 -20.49 30.82
C SER A 5 -53.35 -20.07 29.76
N ILE A 6 -53.01 -18.79 29.70
CA ILE A 6 -51.94 -18.27 28.83
C ILE A 6 -50.62 -18.37 29.60
N PRO A 7 -49.58 -19.04 29.07
CA PRO A 7 -48.28 -19.08 29.74
C PRO A 7 -47.56 -17.76 29.50
N ILE A 8 -47.32 -17.00 30.58
CA ILE A 8 -46.46 -15.83 30.55
C ILE A 8 -45.02 -16.35 30.44
N PHE A 9 -44.45 -16.30 29.23
CA PHE A 9 -43.04 -16.59 29.02
C PHE A 9 -42.21 -15.49 29.67
N ASN A 10 -41.77 -15.73 30.90
CA ASN A 10 -40.82 -14.89 31.62
C ASN A 10 -39.42 -15.07 31.00
N PHE A 11 -39.20 -14.47 29.82
CA PHE A 11 -37.89 -14.40 29.21
C PHE A 11 -37.08 -13.40 30.04
N SER A 12 -36.24 -13.90 30.95
CA SER A 12 -35.56 -13.01 31.90
C SER A 12 -34.73 -11.99 31.13
N LEU A 13 -34.88 -10.72 31.49
CA LEU A 13 -34.17 -9.58 30.91
C LEU A 13 -32.65 -9.86 30.80
N ASN A 14 -32.12 -10.65 31.73
CA ASN A 14 -30.73 -11.08 31.77
C ASN A 14 -30.33 -11.98 30.58
N ARG A 15 -31.23 -12.81 30.05
CA ARG A 15 -30.97 -13.62 28.84
C ARG A 15 -30.95 -12.75 27.58
N LEU A 16 -31.81 -11.74 27.50
CA LEU A 16 -31.82 -10.78 26.40
C LEU A 16 -30.55 -9.92 26.41
N ILE A 17 -30.16 -9.40 27.58
CA ILE A 17 -28.92 -8.63 27.75
C ILE A 17 -27.71 -9.50 27.40
N SER A 18 -27.67 -10.76 27.87
CA SER A 18 -26.59 -11.70 27.54
C SER A 18 -26.49 -11.97 26.03
N SER A 19 -27.63 -12.17 25.35
CA SER A 19 -27.64 -12.37 23.89
C SER A 19 -27.22 -11.13 23.12
N ILE A 20 -27.58 -9.93 23.59
CA ILE A 20 -27.17 -8.65 22.98
C ILE A 20 -25.67 -8.44 23.20
N MET A 21 -25.14 -8.69 24.39
CA MET A 21 -23.72 -8.60 24.68
C MET A 21 -22.91 -9.62 23.86
N PHE A 22 -23.42 -10.83 23.67
CA PHE A 22 -22.80 -11.84 22.81
C PHE A 22 -22.80 -11.41 21.33
N LEU A 23 -23.88 -10.76 20.85
CA LEU A 23 -23.91 -10.16 19.53
C LEU A 23 -22.91 -9.01 19.40
N VAL A 24 -22.83 -8.11 20.38
CA VAL A 24 -21.86 -7.01 20.40
C VAL A 24 -20.43 -7.55 20.36
N VAL A 25 -20.13 -8.64 21.08
CA VAL A 25 -18.83 -9.32 21.04
C VAL A 25 -18.54 -9.94 19.67
N LEU A 26 -19.54 -10.53 19.01
CA LEU A 26 -19.44 -11.08 17.65
C LEU A 26 -19.24 -9.99 16.58
N PHE A 27 -19.86 -8.81 16.76
CA PHE A 27 -19.70 -7.65 15.85
C PHE A 27 -18.50 -6.77 16.21
N SER A 28 -17.97 -6.86 17.42
CA SER A 28 -16.69 -6.27 17.83
C SER A 28 -15.50 -7.19 17.54
N ALA A 29 -15.69 -8.23 16.71
CA ALA A 29 -14.56 -8.88 16.07
C ALA A 29 -13.67 -7.75 15.53
N PRO A 30 -12.37 -7.74 15.86
CA PRO A 30 -11.50 -6.65 15.44
C PRO A 30 -11.70 -6.54 13.94
N HIS A 31 -12.00 -5.34 13.45
CA HIS A 31 -11.96 -5.06 12.04
C HIS A 31 -10.69 -5.73 11.54
N PHE A 32 -10.85 -6.82 10.78
CA PHE A 32 -9.74 -7.49 10.13
C PHE A 32 -9.33 -6.50 9.05
N SER A 33 -8.67 -5.42 9.45
CA SER A 33 -7.74 -4.73 8.60
C SER A 33 -6.78 -5.83 8.23
N LEU A 34 -6.94 -6.36 7.03
CA LEU A 34 -5.92 -7.15 6.38
C LEU A 34 -4.73 -6.19 6.35
N SER A 35 -3.90 -6.26 7.39
CA SER A 35 -2.58 -5.66 7.40
C SER A 35 -1.86 -6.46 6.33
N LEU A 36 -2.01 -5.97 5.09
CA LEU A 36 -1.22 -6.41 3.98
C LEU A 36 0.19 -6.20 4.49
N SER A 37 0.85 -7.30 4.84
CA SER A 37 2.14 -7.32 5.49
C SER A 37 2.98 -6.21 4.87
N ASN A 38 3.32 -5.17 5.64
CA ASN A 38 4.22 -4.08 5.24
C ASN A 38 5.66 -4.62 5.06
N LYS A 39 5.80 -5.83 4.54
CA LYS A 39 7.07 -6.34 4.06
C LYS A 39 7.42 -5.54 2.80
N PRO A 40 8.59 -4.93 2.76
CA PRO A 40 9.03 -4.23 1.57
C PRO A 40 9.06 -5.22 0.42
N TYR A 41 8.43 -4.85 -0.69
CA TYR A 41 8.42 -5.70 -1.87
C TYR A 41 9.76 -5.50 -2.60
N PHE A 42 10.73 -6.33 -2.22
CA PHE A 42 11.98 -6.52 -2.96
C PHE A 42 11.91 -7.83 -3.73
N ASP A 43 12.46 -7.85 -4.94
CA ASP A 43 12.70 -9.09 -5.67
C ASP A 43 13.56 -10.03 -4.81
N PRO A 44 13.27 -11.34 -4.70
CA PRO A 44 14.08 -12.28 -3.92
C PRO A 44 15.53 -12.43 -4.41
N ASN A 45 15.87 -11.95 -5.62
CA ASN A 45 17.17 -12.18 -6.26
C ASN A 45 18.05 -10.92 -6.34
N LEU A 46 18.19 -10.19 -5.23
CA LEU A 46 19.00 -8.98 -5.16
C LEU A 46 20.38 -9.23 -4.55
N VAL A 47 21.36 -8.44 -4.98
CA VAL A 47 22.72 -8.39 -4.44
C VAL A 47 23.00 -6.96 -3.99
N LEU A 48 23.47 -6.80 -2.76
CA LEU A 48 23.93 -5.53 -2.21
C LEU A 48 25.45 -5.40 -2.42
N ILE A 49 25.91 -4.23 -2.84
CA ILE A 49 27.31 -3.94 -3.13
C ILE A 49 27.69 -2.57 -2.56
N GLY A 50 28.95 -2.41 -2.17
CA GLY A 50 29.44 -1.18 -1.54
C GLY A 50 28.89 -1.05 -0.12
N ASP A 51 28.50 0.17 0.24
CA ASP A 51 27.96 0.49 1.57
C ASP A 51 26.47 0.14 1.72
N ALA A 52 25.86 -0.46 0.69
CA ALA A 52 24.44 -0.80 0.70
C ALA A 52 24.11 -1.90 1.72
N LYS A 53 23.10 -1.66 2.54
CA LYS A 53 22.68 -2.60 3.60
C LYS A 53 21.19 -2.51 3.87
N PHE A 54 20.63 -3.58 4.43
CA PHE A 54 19.29 -3.49 5.03
C PHE A 54 19.34 -2.63 6.29
N THR A 55 18.32 -1.79 6.47
CA THR A 55 18.13 -1.08 7.74
C THR A 55 17.85 -2.07 8.87
N ASN A 56 18.08 -1.69 10.14
CA ASN A 56 17.95 -2.61 11.30
C ASN A 56 16.59 -3.32 11.42
N ASN A 57 15.55 -2.72 10.85
CA ASN A 57 14.18 -3.24 10.81
C ASN A 57 13.84 -3.99 9.51
N SER A 58 14.80 -4.11 8.60
CA SER A 58 14.70 -4.75 7.26
C SER A 58 13.54 -4.25 6.40
N PHE A 59 13.00 -3.06 6.68
CA PHE A 59 11.91 -2.44 5.89
C PHE A 59 12.42 -1.62 4.70
N SER A 60 13.73 -1.41 4.59
CA SER A 60 14.36 -0.68 3.50
C SER A 60 15.80 -1.10 3.29
N ILE A 61 16.31 -0.81 2.09
CA ILE A 61 17.74 -0.90 1.76
C ILE A 61 18.28 0.53 1.76
N GLN A 62 19.23 0.79 2.65
CA GLN A 62 20.01 2.02 2.66
C GLN A 62 21.17 1.84 1.67
N LEU A 63 21.32 2.77 0.72
CA LEU A 63 22.37 2.72 -0.30
C LEU A 63 23.65 3.45 0.12
N THR A 64 23.54 4.50 0.93
CA THR A 64 24.68 5.29 1.42
C THR A 64 24.63 5.44 2.93
N ASP A 65 25.80 5.37 3.57
CA ASP A 65 25.96 5.47 5.01
C ASP A 65 27.15 6.38 5.39
N PRO A 66 26.91 7.70 5.51
CA PRO A 66 27.95 8.67 5.82
C PRO A 66 28.54 8.50 7.23
N LYS A 67 27.91 7.70 8.11
CA LYS A 67 28.43 7.45 9.46
C LYS A 67 29.56 6.43 9.46
N ASN A 68 29.56 5.50 8.50
CA ASN A 68 30.54 4.41 8.43
C ASN A 68 31.59 4.62 7.32
N SER A 69 31.29 5.43 6.31
CA SER A 69 32.16 5.69 5.16
C SER A 69 31.84 7.09 4.60
N SER A 70 32.81 7.99 4.54
CA SER A 70 32.63 9.30 3.89
C SER A 70 33.85 9.59 3.01
N PRO A 71 33.69 9.70 1.67
CA PRO A 71 32.43 9.60 0.91
C PRO A 71 31.85 8.16 0.87
N SER A 72 30.53 8.00 0.71
CA SER A 72 29.82 6.71 0.69
C SER A 72 29.20 6.41 -0.68
N SER A 73 29.21 5.13 -1.08
CA SER A 73 28.46 4.67 -2.24
C SER A 73 28.01 3.22 -2.12
N GLY A 74 26.85 2.91 -2.68
CA GLY A 74 26.29 1.57 -2.61
C GLY A 74 25.20 1.31 -3.64
N PHE A 75 24.98 0.02 -3.89
CA PHE A 75 24.11 -0.48 -4.93
C PHE A 75 23.25 -1.64 -4.46
N VAL A 76 22.06 -1.72 -5.03
CA VAL A 76 21.23 -2.93 -5.04
C VAL A 76 21.02 -3.37 -6.48
N ILE A 77 21.39 -4.60 -6.82
CA ILE A 77 21.49 -5.08 -8.20
C ILE A 77 20.77 -6.42 -8.35
N GLN A 78 20.08 -6.60 -9.48
CA GLN A 78 19.49 -7.88 -9.86
C GLN A 78 20.59 -8.90 -10.15
N LYS A 79 20.53 -10.06 -9.49
CA LYS A 79 21.55 -11.12 -9.59
C LYS A 79 21.70 -11.66 -11.01
N LYS A 80 20.61 -11.71 -11.78
CA LYS A 80 20.58 -12.23 -13.15
C LYS A 80 20.68 -11.06 -14.15
N PRO A 81 21.70 -11.04 -15.03
CA PRO A 81 21.77 -10.03 -16.07
C PRO A 81 20.71 -10.28 -17.16
N ILE A 82 20.41 -9.23 -17.91
CA ILE A 82 19.52 -9.26 -19.08
C ILE A 82 20.32 -9.06 -20.37
N LYS A 83 19.71 -9.40 -21.51
CA LYS A 83 20.25 -9.12 -22.84
C LYS A 83 19.18 -8.42 -23.67
N PHE A 84 19.50 -7.24 -24.20
CA PHE A 84 18.54 -6.49 -25.02
C PHE A 84 18.35 -7.11 -26.41
N LEU A 85 19.39 -7.73 -26.96
CA LEU A 85 19.31 -8.52 -28.18
C LEU A 85 19.68 -9.98 -27.88
N SER A 86 18.73 -10.89 -28.06
CA SER A 86 19.01 -12.32 -28.00
C SER A 86 19.69 -12.80 -29.29
N SER A 87 20.89 -13.36 -29.14
CA SER A 87 21.68 -13.92 -30.27
C SER A 87 21.02 -15.16 -30.88
N ASN A 88 20.21 -15.90 -30.11
CA ASN A 88 19.70 -17.21 -30.50
C ASN A 88 18.27 -17.17 -31.06
N SER A 89 17.58 -16.03 -30.98
CA SER A 89 16.25 -15.87 -31.58
C SER A 89 16.37 -15.30 -32.99
N ARG A 90 15.93 -16.06 -34.00
CA ARG A 90 15.63 -15.53 -35.34
C ARG A 90 14.10 -15.48 -35.51
N PRO A 91 13.48 -14.30 -35.71
CA PRO A 91 14.09 -12.96 -35.75
C PRO A 91 14.52 -12.45 -34.35
N LYS A 92 15.52 -11.56 -34.30
CA LYS A 92 15.99 -10.89 -33.07
C LYS A 92 14.80 -10.23 -32.36
N ARG A 93 14.52 -10.62 -31.11
CA ARG A 93 13.42 -10.04 -30.30
C ARG A 93 13.99 -9.02 -29.32
N PRO A 94 13.80 -7.71 -29.55
CA PRO A 94 14.37 -6.70 -28.67
C PRO A 94 13.59 -6.63 -27.35
N LEU A 95 14.31 -6.49 -26.23
CA LEU A 95 13.73 -6.55 -24.89
C LEU A 95 13.14 -5.21 -24.45
N SER A 96 11.86 -5.21 -24.06
CA SER A 96 11.22 -4.12 -23.34
C SER A 96 11.29 -4.37 -21.84
N PHE A 97 11.27 -3.32 -21.02
CA PHE A 97 11.20 -3.47 -19.57
C PHE A 97 10.30 -2.43 -18.91
N SER A 98 9.89 -2.73 -17.69
CA SER A 98 9.21 -1.82 -16.79
C SER A 98 9.80 -2.01 -15.40
N THR A 99 10.08 -0.90 -14.72
CA THR A 99 10.55 -0.93 -13.34
C THR A 99 9.84 0.12 -12.52
N GLU A 100 9.64 -0.20 -11.26
CA GLU A 100 9.07 0.71 -10.29
C GLU A 100 9.77 0.54 -8.94
N PHE A 101 10.00 1.65 -8.27
CA PHE A 101 10.61 1.67 -6.96
C PHE A 101 10.13 2.86 -6.14
N SER A 102 10.12 2.67 -4.82
CA SER A 102 9.89 3.75 -3.87
C SER A 102 11.16 4.02 -3.08
N PHE A 103 11.46 5.29 -2.89
CA PHE A 103 12.74 5.73 -2.31
C PHE A 103 12.58 7.03 -1.51
N SER A 104 13.58 7.40 -0.74
CA SER A 104 13.73 8.71 -0.13
C SER A 104 15.19 9.13 -0.14
N ILE A 105 15.42 10.44 -0.19
CA ILE A 105 16.74 11.05 -0.11
C ILE A 105 16.69 12.07 1.04
N SER A 106 17.63 12.00 1.97
CA SER A 106 17.65 12.89 3.14
C SER A 106 18.05 14.33 2.78
N PRO A 107 17.75 15.34 3.63
CA PRO A 107 17.93 16.77 3.33
C PRO A 107 19.38 17.27 3.34
N HIS A 108 20.22 16.65 2.52
CA HIS A 108 21.58 17.05 2.23
C HIS A 108 21.75 17.15 0.71
N ASN A 109 22.73 17.95 0.28
CA ASN A 109 22.99 18.18 -1.13
C ASN A 109 24.07 17.21 -1.60
N GLY A 110 23.65 16.21 -2.38
CA GLY A 110 24.53 15.42 -3.23
C GLY A 110 24.77 13.97 -2.81
N ASP A 111 25.06 13.07 -3.76
CA ASP A 111 24.90 13.31 -5.21
C ASP A 111 23.45 13.00 -5.63
N GLY A 112 22.81 12.05 -4.96
CA GLY A 112 21.47 11.59 -5.26
C GLY A 112 21.47 10.09 -5.50
N MET A 113 20.57 9.62 -6.35
CA MET A 113 20.52 8.20 -6.73
C MET A 113 20.16 8.02 -8.18
N ALA A 114 20.40 6.84 -8.72
CA ALA A 114 20.11 6.51 -10.10
C ALA A 114 19.57 5.08 -10.27
N PHE A 115 18.65 4.91 -11.20
CA PHE A 115 18.39 3.61 -11.82
C PHE A 115 19.45 3.35 -12.88
N LEU A 116 20.07 2.17 -12.86
CA LEU A 116 21.28 1.87 -13.61
C LEU A 116 21.10 0.62 -14.48
N LEU A 117 21.56 0.73 -15.73
CA LEU A 117 21.87 -0.37 -16.61
C LEU A 117 23.38 -0.35 -16.87
N VAL A 118 24.08 -1.39 -16.45
CA VAL A 118 25.55 -1.40 -16.44
C VAL A 118 26.12 -2.71 -16.97
N SER A 119 27.29 -2.64 -17.62
CA SER A 119 27.99 -3.84 -18.05
C SER A 119 28.65 -4.58 -16.89
N ARG A 120 29.09 -5.82 -17.10
CA ARG A 120 29.89 -6.56 -16.10
C ARG A 120 31.18 -5.84 -15.70
N LYS A 121 31.80 -5.05 -16.60
CA LYS A 121 33.05 -4.33 -16.32
C LYS A 121 32.86 -3.27 -15.23
N PHE A 122 31.70 -2.62 -15.23
CA PHE A 122 31.30 -1.63 -14.23
C PHE A 122 31.34 -2.21 -12.81
N MET A 123 30.91 -3.46 -12.65
CA MET A 123 30.81 -4.14 -11.35
C MET A 123 32.13 -4.32 -10.60
N ARG A 124 33.26 -3.97 -11.22
CA ARG A 124 34.61 -4.12 -10.66
C ARG A 124 35.25 -2.80 -10.21
N LYS A 125 34.67 -1.66 -10.59
CA LYS A 125 35.20 -0.32 -10.32
C LYS A 125 34.04 0.64 -10.09
N PHE A 126 33.65 0.84 -8.83
CA PHE A 126 32.62 1.81 -8.46
C PHE A 126 33.28 3.10 -7.94
N SER A 127 32.65 4.23 -8.23
CA SER A 127 33.03 5.53 -7.69
C SER A 127 32.38 5.76 -6.32
N LYS A 128 32.88 6.73 -5.56
CA LYS A 128 32.18 7.29 -4.39
C LYS A 128 31.44 8.59 -4.71
N GLU A 129 31.47 8.99 -5.97
CA GLU A 129 30.80 10.14 -6.57
C GLU A 129 29.92 9.65 -7.74
N SER A 130 29.13 10.55 -8.33
CA SER A 130 28.41 10.30 -9.59
C SER A 130 27.46 9.10 -9.49
N PHE A 131 26.67 9.04 -8.43
CA PHE A 131 25.76 7.93 -8.08
C PHE A 131 26.48 6.58 -7.89
N GLY A 132 27.79 6.64 -7.64
CA GLY A 132 28.72 5.52 -7.56
C GLY A 132 29.22 5.00 -8.92
N VAL A 133 28.87 5.67 -10.01
CA VAL A 133 29.19 5.23 -11.38
C VAL A 133 30.62 5.63 -11.77
N SER A 134 31.39 4.67 -12.28
CA SER A 134 32.69 4.95 -12.89
C SER A 134 32.54 5.51 -14.30
N LYS A 135 33.24 6.62 -14.58
CA LYS A 135 33.30 7.27 -15.89
C LYS A 135 34.04 6.44 -16.97
N GLU A 136 34.70 5.34 -16.58
CA GLU A 136 35.51 4.50 -17.49
C GLU A 136 34.68 3.47 -18.30
N SER A 137 33.40 3.29 -18.00
CA SER A 137 32.56 2.28 -18.65
C SER A 137 31.21 2.86 -19.05
N PRO A 138 30.70 2.52 -20.25
CA PRO A 138 29.38 2.98 -20.66
C PRO A 138 28.32 2.41 -19.73
N PHE A 139 27.38 3.29 -19.37
CA PHE A 139 26.22 2.99 -18.54
C PHE A 139 25.01 3.73 -19.12
N PHE A 140 23.82 3.24 -18.79
CA PHE A 140 22.61 4.02 -18.96
C PHE A 140 22.04 4.28 -17.57
N ALA A 141 21.56 5.51 -17.34
CA ALA A 141 20.93 5.85 -16.09
C ALA A 141 19.65 6.68 -16.26
N VAL A 142 18.78 6.56 -15.27
CA VAL A 142 17.81 7.60 -14.94
C VAL A 142 18.18 8.12 -13.56
N GLU A 143 18.74 9.31 -13.52
CA GLU A 143 19.24 9.96 -12.30
C GLU A 143 18.16 10.77 -11.59
N TYR A 144 18.29 10.89 -10.28
CA TYR A 144 17.52 11.75 -9.38
C TYR A 144 18.54 12.60 -8.65
N ASP A 145 18.94 13.68 -9.32
CA ASP A 145 20.07 14.50 -8.92
C ASP A 145 19.64 15.58 -7.93
N THR A 146 20.45 15.71 -6.89
CA THR A 146 20.26 16.61 -5.75
C THR A 146 21.45 17.54 -5.55
N PHE A 147 22.38 17.53 -6.50
CA PHE A 147 23.53 18.40 -6.61
C PHE A 147 23.46 19.10 -7.99
N SER A 148 24.16 20.22 -8.13
CA SER A 148 24.22 20.94 -9.39
C SER A 148 25.67 21.07 -9.79
N ASP A 149 26.10 20.32 -10.79
CA ASP A 149 27.40 20.42 -11.43
C ASP A 149 27.28 21.19 -12.76
N GLU A 150 27.82 22.40 -12.77
CA GLU A 150 27.81 23.25 -13.97
C GLU A 150 28.54 22.61 -15.15
N ASN A 151 29.55 21.75 -14.91
CA ASN A 151 30.29 21.07 -15.97
C ASN A 151 29.48 19.94 -16.62
N LEU A 152 28.43 19.46 -15.95
CA LEU A 152 27.47 18.47 -16.46
C LEU A 152 26.21 19.14 -17.03
N GLY A 153 26.16 20.47 -17.07
CA GLY A 153 25.02 21.20 -17.64
C GLY A 153 23.74 21.04 -16.84
N ASP A 154 23.86 20.79 -15.53
CA ASP A 154 22.72 20.57 -14.66
C ASP A 154 21.79 21.78 -14.63
N VAL A 155 20.50 21.52 -14.76
CA VAL A 155 19.46 22.57 -14.75
C VAL A 155 19.28 23.17 -13.36
N ASN A 156 19.53 22.40 -12.30
CA ASN A 156 19.52 22.77 -10.88
C ASN A 156 19.86 21.55 -10.01
N SER A 157 19.89 21.72 -8.69
CA SER A 157 20.07 20.63 -7.71
C SER A 157 18.79 19.86 -7.32
N ASN A 158 17.81 19.75 -8.21
CA ASN A 158 16.52 19.07 -7.98
C ASN A 158 15.91 18.60 -9.32
N HIS A 159 16.62 17.72 -10.02
CA HIS A 159 16.21 17.31 -11.36
C HIS A 159 16.25 15.79 -11.56
N VAL A 160 15.46 15.32 -12.52
CA VAL A 160 15.58 13.95 -13.05
C VAL A 160 16.23 14.04 -14.42
N GLY A 161 17.18 13.16 -14.68
CA GLY A 161 17.93 13.11 -15.93
C GLY A 161 17.90 11.73 -16.58
N ILE A 162 18.36 11.67 -17.83
CA ILE A 162 18.55 10.45 -18.60
C ILE A 162 19.97 10.46 -19.12
N ASP A 163 20.76 9.50 -18.69
CA ASP A 163 22.18 9.40 -19.04
C ASP A 163 22.41 8.28 -20.04
N VAL A 164 23.21 8.56 -21.07
CA VAL A 164 23.49 7.62 -22.15
C VAL A 164 24.99 7.59 -22.42
N GLY A 165 25.70 6.70 -21.73
CA GLY A 165 27.14 6.49 -21.89
C GLY A 165 28.03 7.51 -21.15
N SER A 166 27.45 8.56 -20.57
CA SER A 166 28.12 9.60 -19.80
C SER A 166 27.18 10.22 -18.76
N LEU A 167 27.74 10.92 -17.77
CA LEU A 167 26.98 11.69 -16.78
C LEU A 167 26.36 12.98 -17.34
N LEU A 168 26.70 13.36 -18.58
CA LEU A 168 25.99 14.42 -19.27
C LEU A 168 24.63 13.89 -19.73
N SER A 169 23.59 14.31 -19.03
CA SER A 169 22.21 13.93 -19.31
C SER A 169 21.79 14.35 -20.72
N VAL A 170 21.25 13.41 -21.52
CA VAL A 170 20.70 13.72 -22.85
C VAL A 170 19.33 14.41 -22.76
N LYS A 171 18.68 14.31 -21.60
CA LYS A 171 17.42 14.99 -21.31
C LYS A 171 17.17 15.09 -19.81
N THR A 172 16.90 16.31 -19.33
CA THR A 172 16.58 16.59 -17.92
C THR A 172 15.19 17.18 -17.74
N SER A 173 14.66 17.12 -16.52
CA SER A 173 13.46 17.85 -16.10
C SER A 173 13.58 18.31 -14.66
N ASN A 174 13.32 19.59 -14.41
CA ASN A 174 13.24 20.16 -13.08
C ASN A 174 12.03 19.59 -12.34
N VAL A 175 12.28 18.89 -11.24
CA VAL A 175 11.25 18.20 -10.45
C VAL A 175 10.33 19.18 -9.70
N SER A 176 10.78 20.42 -9.51
CA SER A 176 9.97 21.51 -8.96
C SER A 176 8.75 21.83 -9.84
N SER A 177 8.80 21.54 -11.14
CA SER A 177 7.66 21.72 -12.07
C SER A 177 6.44 20.86 -11.73
N ILE A 178 6.64 19.79 -10.96
CA ILE A 178 5.57 18.92 -10.45
C ILE A 178 5.41 19.03 -8.92
N ASN A 179 5.87 20.15 -8.33
CA ASN A 179 5.78 20.46 -6.90
C ASN A 179 6.43 19.42 -5.99
N LEU A 180 7.58 18.88 -6.42
CA LEU A 180 8.35 17.91 -5.66
C LEU A 180 9.79 18.42 -5.39
N VAL A 181 10.35 17.94 -4.28
CA VAL A 181 11.73 18.16 -3.88
C VAL A 181 12.34 16.80 -3.56
N LEU A 182 13.36 16.41 -4.33
CA LEU A 182 13.95 15.06 -4.29
C LEU A 182 14.54 14.74 -2.91
N ASN A 183 15.30 15.66 -2.32
CA ASN A 183 15.95 15.50 -1.02
C ASN A 183 15.11 16.01 0.16
N SER A 184 13.79 16.07 0.04
CA SER A 184 12.91 16.49 1.15
C SER A 184 12.83 15.48 2.31
N GLY A 185 13.42 14.29 2.17
CA GLY A 185 13.21 13.16 3.09
C GLY A 185 11.88 12.44 2.90
N ALA A 186 10.95 13.01 2.11
CA ALA A 186 9.68 12.36 1.80
C ALA A 186 9.89 11.11 0.93
N LYS A 187 9.02 10.11 1.10
CA LYS A 187 9.02 8.95 0.21
C LYS A 187 8.45 9.34 -1.15
N LEU A 188 9.19 9.03 -2.20
CA LEU A 188 8.81 9.20 -3.60
C LEU A 188 8.61 7.82 -4.25
N HIS A 189 7.92 7.80 -5.38
CA HIS A 189 7.72 6.61 -6.20
C HIS A 189 7.98 6.92 -7.66
N SER A 190 8.80 6.10 -8.30
CA SER A 190 9.17 6.25 -9.70
C SER A 190 8.75 5.04 -10.53
N TRP A 191 8.40 5.29 -11.79
CA TRP A 191 8.23 4.28 -12.83
C TRP A 191 9.08 4.62 -14.04
N ILE A 192 9.79 3.62 -14.56
CA ILE A 192 10.55 3.72 -15.80
C ILE A 192 10.09 2.61 -16.73
N ASP A 193 9.56 2.97 -17.89
CA ASP A 193 9.08 2.04 -18.89
C ASP A 193 9.83 2.25 -20.20
N TYR A 194 10.39 1.17 -20.72
CA TYR A 194 11.06 1.13 -22.01
C TYR A 194 10.32 0.20 -22.96
N ASP A 195 9.84 0.76 -24.07
CA ASP A 195 9.28 0.03 -25.19
C ASP A 195 10.31 -0.09 -26.31
N SER A 196 10.78 -1.32 -26.52
CA SER A 196 11.79 -1.64 -27.52
C SER A 196 11.30 -1.58 -28.97
N SER A 197 9.99 -1.64 -29.20
CA SER A 197 9.40 -1.56 -30.55
C SER A 197 9.37 -0.12 -31.06
N SER A 198 9.03 0.82 -30.17
CA SER A 198 9.01 2.25 -30.47
C SER A 198 10.28 2.98 -30.03
N LYS A 199 11.24 2.26 -29.43
CA LYS A 199 12.49 2.79 -28.87
C LYS A 199 12.23 3.94 -27.90
N ARG A 200 11.17 3.82 -27.10
CA ARG A 200 10.62 4.91 -26.28
C ARG A 200 10.81 4.58 -24.80
N LEU A 201 11.51 5.47 -24.10
CA LEU A 201 11.65 5.47 -22.65
C LEU A 201 10.72 6.53 -22.06
N GLU A 202 10.01 6.18 -21.00
CA GLU A 202 9.19 7.10 -20.21
C GLU A 202 9.56 7.01 -18.73
N VAL A 203 9.75 8.17 -18.09
CA VAL A 203 10.01 8.27 -16.65
C VAL A 203 8.86 9.03 -16.00
N ARG A 204 8.33 8.49 -14.90
CA ARG A 204 7.27 9.09 -14.08
C ARG A 204 7.73 9.16 -12.63
N LEU A 205 7.37 10.22 -11.93
CA LEU A 205 7.73 10.45 -10.54
C LEU A 205 6.53 11.06 -9.80
N THR A 206 6.28 10.61 -8.56
CA THR A 206 5.26 11.19 -7.67
C THR A 206 5.62 10.95 -6.19
N LYS A 207 4.83 11.49 -5.26
CA LYS A 207 4.93 11.13 -3.84
C LYS A 207 4.46 9.70 -3.64
N SER A 208 5.15 8.93 -2.81
CA SER A 208 4.77 7.56 -2.49
C SER A 208 3.36 7.52 -1.88
N GLY A 209 2.57 6.52 -2.29
CA GLY A 209 1.15 6.40 -1.92
C GLY A 209 0.18 7.07 -2.89
N LEU A 210 0.65 7.92 -3.81
CA LEU A 210 -0.18 8.46 -4.89
C LEU A 210 -0.21 7.55 -6.10
N SER A 211 -1.27 7.65 -6.90
CA SER A 211 -1.41 6.92 -8.15
C SER A 211 -0.34 7.31 -9.16
N ARG A 212 0.09 6.34 -9.98
CA ARG A 212 1.00 6.54 -11.11
C ARG A 212 0.49 7.69 -12.01
N PRO A 213 1.30 8.74 -12.27
CA PRO A 213 0.90 9.82 -13.17
C PRO A 213 0.62 9.32 -14.59
N TYR A 214 -0.42 9.88 -15.22
CA TYR A 214 -0.74 9.60 -16.62
C TYR A 214 0.38 10.11 -17.54
N ASN A 215 0.68 11.41 -17.43
CA ASN A 215 1.74 12.06 -18.19
C ASN A 215 3.13 11.72 -17.61
N PRO A 216 4.09 11.28 -18.43
CA PRO A 216 5.47 11.10 -18.00
C PRO A 216 6.17 12.45 -17.76
N LEU A 217 7.05 12.47 -16.76
CA LEU A 217 7.95 13.60 -16.49
C LEU A 217 9.00 13.74 -17.60
N LEU A 218 9.52 12.60 -18.09
CA LEU A 218 10.44 12.54 -19.21
C LEU A 218 10.02 11.50 -20.24
N VAL A 219 10.26 11.84 -21.49
CA VAL A 219 10.15 10.93 -22.64
C VAL A 219 11.39 11.08 -23.49
N TYR A 220 12.05 9.97 -23.81
CA TYR A 220 13.24 9.99 -24.66
C TYR A 220 13.22 8.81 -25.64
N ARG A 221 13.73 9.05 -26.86
CA ARG A 221 13.88 8.00 -27.88
C ARG A 221 15.30 7.46 -27.83
N ILE A 222 15.45 6.17 -27.51
CA ILE A 222 16.74 5.51 -27.36
C ILE A 222 16.68 4.06 -27.83
N ASP A 223 17.71 3.62 -28.54
CA ASP A 223 17.88 2.21 -28.89
C ASP A 223 18.82 1.52 -27.89
N LEU A 224 18.26 0.99 -26.80
CA LEU A 224 19.03 0.20 -25.84
C LEU A 224 19.54 -1.13 -26.43
N GLY A 225 18.93 -1.62 -27.51
CA GLY A 225 19.42 -2.79 -28.23
C GLY A 225 20.73 -2.49 -28.95
N ASP A 226 20.83 -1.33 -29.58
CA ASP A 226 22.07 -0.88 -30.24
C ASP A 226 23.16 -0.52 -29.22
N MET A 227 22.81 0.20 -28.16
CA MET A 227 23.74 0.57 -27.08
C MET A 227 24.42 -0.65 -26.44
N TRP A 228 23.63 -1.67 -26.10
CA TRP A 228 24.13 -2.85 -25.38
C TRP A 228 24.47 -4.04 -26.27
N ARG A 229 24.06 -4.01 -27.54
CA ARG A 229 24.23 -5.10 -28.51
C ARG A 229 23.79 -6.45 -27.91
N SER A 230 24.64 -7.48 -28.02
CA SER A 230 24.42 -8.81 -27.43
C SER A 230 25.03 -8.96 -26.02
N GLY A 231 25.45 -7.86 -25.40
CA GLY A 231 26.09 -7.83 -24.09
C GLY A 231 25.12 -8.18 -22.95
N GLU A 232 25.67 -8.75 -21.87
CA GLU A 232 24.98 -8.88 -20.60
C GLU A 232 24.96 -7.54 -19.88
N VAL A 233 23.75 -7.16 -19.42
CA VAL A 233 23.51 -5.91 -18.71
C VAL A 233 22.94 -6.23 -17.34
N PHE A 234 23.54 -5.67 -16.30
CA PHE A 234 23.05 -5.71 -14.94
C PHE A 234 22.13 -4.52 -14.69
N VAL A 235 21.06 -4.77 -13.94
CA VAL A 235 20.05 -3.77 -13.61
C VAL A 235 20.15 -3.48 -12.12
N GLY A 236 20.18 -2.20 -11.74
CA GLY A 236 20.38 -1.81 -10.35
C GLY A 236 19.78 -0.46 -9.99
N LEU A 237 19.80 -0.17 -8.69
CA LEU A 237 19.71 1.17 -8.14
C LEU A 237 21.04 1.46 -7.44
N GLY A 238 21.61 2.65 -7.67
CA GLY A 238 22.86 3.10 -7.07
C GLY A 238 22.71 4.49 -6.46
N SER A 239 23.54 4.82 -5.49
CA SER A 239 23.61 6.15 -4.90
C SER A 239 25.02 6.42 -4.37
N SER A 240 25.40 7.69 -4.37
CA SER A 240 26.58 8.21 -3.68
C SER A 240 26.22 9.42 -2.84
N SER A 241 26.92 9.60 -1.72
CA SER A 241 26.78 10.79 -0.90
C SER A 241 27.63 11.96 -1.39
N GLY A 242 28.53 11.73 -2.34
CA GLY A 242 29.59 12.67 -2.68
C GLY A 242 30.30 13.14 -1.39
N ASN A 243 30.61 14.43 -1.31
CA ASN A 243 31.18 15.06 -0.10
C ASN A 243 30.11 15.44 0.96
N SER A 244 28.89 14.93 0.84
CA SER A 244 27.76 15.24 1.72
C SER A 244 27.45 14.10 2.70
N MET A 245 26.55 14.37 3.64
CA MET A 245 25.98 13.35 4.55
C MET A 245 24.66 12.76 4.03
N GLN A 246 24.41 12.83 2.73
CA GLN A 246 23.15 12.36 2.16
C GLN A 246 23.01 10.84 2.28
N THR A 247 21.83 10.44 2.75
CA THR A 247 21.39 9.05 2.81
C THR A 247 20.27 8.80 1.81
N SER A 248 20.38 7.74 1.03
CA SER A 248 19.35 7.29 0.11
C SER A 248 18.80 5.94 0.55
N ASN A 249 17.48 5.82 0.67
CA ASN A 249 16.82 4.58 1.05
C ASN A 249 15.85 4.12 -0.03
N VAL A 250 15.83 2.81 -0.30
CA VAL A 250 14.85 2.15 -1.17
C VAL A 250 13.91 1.33 -0.30
N TYR A 251 12.60 1.48 -0.48
CA TYR A 251 11.57 0.79 0.32
C TYR A 251 10.86 -0.32 -0.46
N SER A 252 10.88 -0.26 -1.78
CA SER A 252 10.37 -1.32 -2.65
C SER A 252 11.05 -1.21 -4.00
N TRP A 253 11.30 -2.32 -4.66
CA TRP A 253 11.80 -2.31 -6.03
C TRP A 253 11.35 -3.55 -6.79
N LYS A 254 10.86 -3.30 -8.01
CA LYS A 254 10.40 -4.32 -8.93
C LYS A 254 10.92 -4.02 -10.32
N PHE A 255 11.41 -5.06 -10.97
CA PHE A 255 11.89 -5.00 -12.34
C PHE A 255 11.23 -6.13 -13.13
N LYS A 256 10.69 -5.80 -14.30
CA LYS A 256 10.01 -6.75 -15.19
C LYS A 256 10.48 -6.55 -16.62
N THR A 257 10.69 -7.65 -17.32
CA THR A 257 10.99 -7.63 -18.74
C THR A 257 9.83 -8.24 -19.53
N ARG A 258 9.64 -7.77 -20.75
CA ARG A 258 8.76 -8.38 -21.74
C ARG A 258 9.47 -8.42 -23.09
N SER A 259 9.44 -9.56 -23.77
CA SER A 259 9.91 -9.64 -25.16
C SER A 259 8.76 -9.31 -26.11
N VAL A 260 8.95 -8.37 -27.03
CA VAL A 260 7.94 -8.07 -28.04
C VAL A 260 8.17 -8.98 -29.26
N PRO A 261 7.20 -9.84 -29.65
CA PRO A 261 7.29 -10.58 -30.91
C PRO A 261 7.20 -9.62 -32.10
N LYS A 262 8.05 -9.78 -33.12
CA LYS A 262 7.98 -8.97 -34.35
C LYS A 262 6.65 -9.09 -35.10
N TRP A 263 5.89 -10.16 -34.87
CA TRP A 263 4.59 -10.42 -35.52
C TRP A 263 3.45 -9.53 -35.02
N LEU A 264 3.69 -8.65 -34.04
CA LEU A 264 2.68 -7.68 -33.58
C LEU A 264 2.63 -6.38 -34.41
N HIS A 265 3.45 -6.26 -35.46
CA HIS A 265 3.18 -5.25 -36.49
C HIS A 265 1.91 -5.65 -37.21
N SER A 266 0.91 -4.76 -37.16
CA SER A 266 -0.45 -4.91 -37.67
C SER A 266 -0.49 -5.49 -39.08
N GLN A 267 -0.63 -6.81 -39.18
CA GLN A 267 -1.41 -7.38 -40.28
C GLN A 267 -2.87 -7.18 -39.92
N PRO A 268 -3.74 -6.77 -40.87
CA PRO A 268 -5.17 -6.69 -40.60
C PRO A 268 -5.64 -8.05 -40.10
N ALA A 269 -6.31 -8.07 -38.94
CA ALA A 269 -6.80 -9.31 -38.36
C ALA A 269 -7.79 -9.95 -39.35
N ASP A 270 -7.44 -11.13 -39.88
CA ASP A 270 -8.39 -11.94 -40.62
C ASP A 270 -9.36 -12.58 -39.60
N PRO A 271 -10.65 -12.20 -39.60
CA PRO A 271 -11.62 -12.73 -38.65
C PRO A 271 -11.87 -14.24 -38.80
N ARG A 272 -11.34 -14.90 -39.84
CA ARG A 272 -11.54 -16.33 -40.08
C ARG A 272 -10.56 -17.27 -39.37
N VAL A 273 -9.50 -16.75 -38.76
CA VAL A 273 -8.47 -17.59 -38.09
C VAL A 273 -8.75 -17.79 -36.58
N PHE A 274 -9.74 -17.09 -36.02
CA PHE A 274 -9.98 -17.05 -34.57
C PHE A 274 -10.86 -18.18 -34.00
N SER A 275 -11.28 -19.16 -34.79
CA SER A 275 -12.12 -20.25 -34.31
C SER A 275 -11.37 -21.42 -33.68
N ASP A 276 -10.04 -21.54 -33.85
CA ASP A 276 -9.38 -22.84 -33.58
C ASP A 276 -8.21 -22.84 -32.57
N VAL A 277 -8.01 -21.76 -31.81
CA VAL A 277 -7.03 -21.79 -30.70
C VAL A 277 -7.61 -21.15 -29.44
N ARG A 278 -8.47 -21.91 -28.75
CA ARG A 278 -8.75 -21.64 -27.33
C ARG A 278 -8.75 -22.91 -26.48
N SER A 279 -7.54 -23.43 -26.31
CA SER A 279 -7.09 -24.28 -25.20
C SER A 279 -5.58 -24.01 -25.13
N GLU A 280 -4.92 -23.54 -24.08
CA GLU A 280 -5.12 -23.55 -22.64
C GLU A 280 -4.31 -22.36 -22.05
N GLU A 281 -4.81 -21.69 -20.99
CA GLU A 281 -4.04 -21.39 -19.78
C GLU A 281 -4.82 -20.47 -18.81
N LYS A 282 -4.96 -20.99 -17.58
CA LYS A 282 -5.12 -20.29 -16.28
C LYS A 282 -6.28 -19.31 -16.12
N GLY A 283 -7.43 -19.87 -15.74
CA GLY A 283 -8.60 -19.11 -15.27
C GLY A 283 -9.27 -19.62 -13.99
N GLU A 284 -8.76 -20.63 -13.29
CA GLU A 284 -9.56 -21.29 -12.25
C GLU A 284 -9.56 -20.55 -10.89
N ASN A 285 -8.46 -19.90 -10.47
CA ASN A 285 -8.42 -19.30 -9.12
C ASN A 285 -9.14 -17.94 -8.97
N LYS A 286 -9.51 -17.25 -10.05
CA LYS A 286 -10.25 -15.98 -9.94
C LYS A 286 -11.77 -16.16 -9.88
N ARG A 287 -12.28 -17.28 -10.40
CA ARG A 287 -13.73 -17.52 -10.50
C ARG A 287 -14.33 -17.91 -9.15
N TRP A 288 -13.63 -18.70 -8.34
CA TRP A 288 -14.09 -19.11 -7.01
C TRP A 288 -14.11 -17.97 -5.98
N VAL A 289 -13.19 -17.01 -6.06
CA VAL A 289 -13.13 -15.88 -5.13
C VAL A 289 -14.30 -14.91 -5.31
N CYS A 290 -14.76 -14.67 -6.55
CA CYS A 290 -15.94 -13.84 -6.81
C CYS A 290 -17.26 -14.53 -6.40
N VAL A 291 -17.39 -15.84 -6.65
CA VAL A 291 -18.62 -16.58 -6.34
C VAL A 291 -18.81 -16.73 -4.81
N LEU A 292 -17.72 -16.91 -4.06
CA LEU A 292 -17.79 -17.06 -2.60
C LEU A 292 -18.12 -15.73 -1.88
N GLY A 293 -17.64 -14.59 -2.40
CA GLY A 293 -17.96 -13.27 -1.86
C GLY A 293 -19.42 -12.87 -2.06
N PHE A 294 -20.01 -13.19 -3.22
CA PHE A 294 -21.44 -12.94 -3.47
C PHE A 294 -22.35 -13.80 -2.58
N LEU A 295 -21.97 -15.05 -2.33
CA LEU A 295 -22.76 -15.95 -1.49
C LEU A 295 -22.76 -15.53 -0.01
N SER A 296 -21.63 -15.04 0.51
CA SER A 296 -21.56 -14.55 1.90
C SER A 296 -22.36 -13.24 2.09
N GLY A 297 -22.34 -12.35 1.09
CA GLY A 297 -23.15 -11.12 1.11
C GLY A 297 -24.65 -11.41 1.13
N LEU A 298 -25.12 -12.39 0.35
CA LEU A 298 -26.53 -12.81 0.33
C LEU A 298 -27.00 -13.38 1.67
N ILE A 299 -26.19 -14.24 2.29
CA ILE A 299 -26.51 -14.83 3.60
C ILE A 299 -26.58 -13.74 4.68
N MET A 300 -25.65 -12.78 4.66
CA MET A 300 -25.63 -11.68 5.63
C MET A 300 -26.86 -10.77 5.47
N MET A 301 -27.25 -10.44 4.24
CA MET A 301 -28.42 -9.60 3.97
C MET A 301 -29.73 -10.26 4.42
N ILE A 302 -29.88 -11.57 4.17
CA ILE A 302 -31.05 -12.33 4.62
C ILE A 302 -31.09 -12.40 6.15
N GLY A 303 -29.95 -12.64 6.79
CA GLY A 303 -29.84 -12.68 8.25
C GLY A 303 -30.19 -11.35 8.92
N CYS A 304 -29.65 -10.24 8.41
CA CYS A 304 -29.97 -8.91 8.92
C CYS A 304 -31.44 -8.53 8.68
N GLY A 305 -32.00 -8.85 7.51
CA GLY A 305 -33.40 -8.61 7.21
C GLY A 305 -34.35 -9.36 8.15
N ALA A 306 -34.06 -10.64 8.43
CA ALA A 306 -34.85 -11.44 9.36
C ALA A 306 -34.79 -10.89 10.80
N LEU A 307 -33.61 -10.44 11.25
CA LEU A 307 -33.45 -9.84 12.57
C LEU A 307 -34.25 -8.55 12.72
N ILE A 308 -34.25 -7.68 11.70
CA ILE A 308 -35.03 -6.44 11.73
C ILE A 308 -36.53 -6.75 11.77
N ALA A 309 -37.00 -7.72 10.98
CA ALA A 309 -38.41 -8.11 10.99
C ALA A 309 -38.85 -8.64 12.36
N ILE A 310 -38.02 -9.45 13.02
CA ILE A 310 -38.29 -9.94 14.39
C ILE A 310 -38.38 -8.76 15.37
N VAL A 311 -37.47 -7.79 15.31
CA VAL A 311 -37.52 -6.61 16.18
C VAL A 311 -38.80 -5.80 15.96
N ILE A 312 -39.24 -5.63 14.71
CA ILE A 312 -40.49 -4.91 14.39
C ILE A 312 -41.70 -5.64 14.97
N VAL A 313 -41.79 -6.96 14.83
CA VAL A 313 -42.88 -7.77 15.40
C VAL A 313 -42.87 -7.70 16.93
N PHE A 314 -41.70 -7.74 17.56
CA PHE A 314 -41.57 -7.58 19.01
C PHE A 314 -42.03 -6.19 19.48
N MET A 315 -41.63 -5.14 18.77
CA MET A 315 -42.07 -3.77 19.08
C MET A 315 -43.57 -3.59 18.87
N TRP A 316 -44.16 -4.21 17.84
CA TRP A 316 -45.60 -4.24 17.64
C TRP A 316 -46.31 -4.96 18.80
N ALA A 317 -45.84 -6.14 19.20
CA ALA A 317 -46.44 -6.92 20.29
C ALA A 317 -46.41 -6.15 21.63
N ILE A 318 -45.30 -5.46 21.93
CA ILE A 318 -45.19 -4.57 23.10
C ILE A 318 -46.18 -3.40 22.99
N TYR A 319 -46.35 -2.85 21.78
CA TYR A 319 -47.27 -1.74 21.53
C TYR A 319 -48.75 -2.15 21.65
N GLU A 320 -49.13 -3.34 21.20
CA GLU A 320 -50.49 -3.87 21.37
C GLU A 320 -50.78 -4.23 22.83
N ASN A 321 -49.83 -4.87 23.51
CA ASN A 321 -49.96 -5.21 24.93
C ASN A 321 -50.01 -3.97 25.85
N SER A 322 -49.51 -2.82 25.38
CA SER A 322 -49.64 -1.53 26.08
C SER A 322 -50.91 -0.76 25.74
N ARG A 323 -51.70 -1.20 24.74
CA ARG A 323 -53.04 -0.66 24.47
C ARG A 323 -54.14 -1.37 25.26
N GLU A 324 -53.98 -2.66 25.56
CA GLU A 324 -54.96 -3.39 26.39
C GLU A 324 -54.96 -2.98 27.87
N THR A 325 -53.95 -2.27 28.35
CA THR A 325 -53.91 -1.72 29.71
C THR A 325 -54.70 -0.42 29.89
N VAL A 326 -55.47 0.01 28.89
CA VAL A 326 -56.27 1.25 28.93
C VAL A 326 -57.78 0.96 28.85
N VAL A 327 -58.41 1.03 30.02
CA VAL A 327 -59.85 1.21 30.36
C VAL A 327 -60.69 -0.04 30.72
N THR A 328 -60.99 -0.17 32.02
CA THR A 328 -62.39 -0.17 32.52
C THR A 328 -62.43 0.20 34.00
N ILE A 329 -62.73 1.46 34.29
CA ILE A 329 -63.15 1.90 35.64
C ILE A 329 -64.65 1.59 35.75
N PRO A 330 -65.12 0.69 36.64
CA PRO A 330 -66.53 0.60 36.93
C PRO A 330 -66.92 1.79 37.81
N ALA A 331 -67.71 2.69 37.24
CA ALA A 331 -68.38 3.73 38.01
C ALA A 331 -69.40 3.09 38.96
N LYS A 332 -69.13 3.15 40.26
CA LYS A 332 -70.16 3.38 41.30
C LYS A 332 -69.52 3.68 42.66
N CYS A 333 -69.59 4.93 43.06
CA CYS A 333 -69.48 5.34 44.45
C CYS A 333 -70.76 4.95 45.20
N THR A 334 -70.61 4.30 46.36
CA THR A 334 -71.52 4.45 47.50
C THR A 334 -70.69 4.35 48.78
N VAL A 335 -70.79 5.40 49.58
CA VAL A 335 -70.11 5.66 50.86
C VAL A 335 -70.80 4.91 52.00
N GLN A 336 -70.05 4.29 52.91
CA GLN A 336 -70.38 4.16 54.35
C GLN A 336 -69.08 4.01 55.19
N PRO A 337 -69.04 4.50 56.45
CA PRO A 337 -67.82 4.81 57.20
C PRO A 337 -67.38 3.69 58.16
N GLY A 338 -66.09 3.64 58.50
CA GLY A 338 -65.56 2.77 59.54
C GLY A 338 -64.27 3.35 60.15
N ASP A 339 -64.27 3.47 61.47
CA ASP A 339 -63.36 4.26 62.31
C ASP A 339 -61.88 3.87 62.22
N PHE A 340 -60.99 4.88 62.11
CA PHE A 340 -59.54 4.70 62.28
C PHE A 340 -59.09 5.24 63.63
N LYS A 341 -58.55 4.34 64.45
CA LYS A 341 -57.97 4.61 65.77
C LYS A 341 -56.48 4.91 65.61
N TYR A 342 -56.01 6.06 66.10
CA TYR A 342 -54.59 6.43 66.06
C TYR A 342 -53.85 5.83 67.27
N GLN A 343 -52.68 5.22 67.02
CA GLN A 343 -51.74 4.83 68.06
C GLN A 343 -50.53 5.78 68.00
N LYS A 344 -50.32 6.53 69.08
CA LYS A 344 -49.23 7.50 69.26
C LYS A 344 -47.94 6.74 69.62
N ILE A 345 -46.83 7.09 68.96
CA ILE A 345 -45.49 6.57 69.23
C ILE A 345 -44.76 7.62 70.07
N ASP A 346 -44.23 7.22 71.22
CA ASP A 346 -43.30 8.05 72.02
C ASP A 346 -41.86 7.66 71.67
N VAL A 347 -41.06 8.67 71.31
CA VAL A 347 -39.63 8.55 71.01
C VAL A 347 -38.86 9.13 72.19
N VAL A 348 -38.08 8.30 72.89
CA VAL A 348 -37.19 8.73 73.98
C VAL A 348 -35.83 9.08 73.37
N ILE A 349 -35.45 10.35 73.49
CA ILE A 349 -34.10 10.86 73.23
C ILE A 349 -33.36 10.84 74.56
N ASN A 350 -32.19 10.22 74.61
CA ASN A 350 -31.32 10.25 75.78
C ASN A 350 -30.04 11.02 75.43
N ASP A 351 -30.01 12.30 75.78
CA ASP A 351 -28.78 13.06 75.96
C ASP A 351 -28.29 12.84 77.40
N ASN A 352 -26.98 12.73 77.60
CA ASN A 352 -26.27 13.62 78.52
C ASN A 352 -24.77 13.32 78.57
N SER A 353 -24.02 14.40 78.37
CA SER A 353 -22.60 14.57 78.57
C SER A 353 -22.21 14.66 80.06
N VAL A 354 -21.06 14.05 80.38
CA VAL A 354 -19.92 14.52 81.20
C VAL A 354 -20.21 15.38 82.46
N ASP A 355 -19.71 14.94 83.63
CA ASP A 355 -18.91 15.81 84.50
C ASP A 355 -17.93 15.06 85.44
N VAL A 356 -16.93 15.81 85.90
CA VAL A 356 -15.68 15.47 86.60
C VAL A 356 -15.77 15.77 88.12
N LYS A 357 -14.79 15.24 88.88
CA LYS A 357 -14.32 15.57 90.26
C LYS A 357 -14.82 14.60 91.34
N HIS A 358 -14.00 14.15 92.30
CA HIS A 358 -12.84 14.75 92.98
C HIS A 358 -11.72 13.74 93.24
#